data_AF-A0A0A9WNG3-F1
#
_entry.id   AF-A0A0A9WNG3-F1
#
_cell.length_a   1.000
_cell.length_b   1.000
_cell.length_c   1.000
_cell.angle_alpha   90.00
_cell.angle_beta   90.00
_cell.angle_gamma   90.00
#
_symmetry.space_group_name_H-M   'P 1'
#
loop_
_entity.id
_entity.type
_entity.pdbx_description
1 polymer ?
#
loop_
_entity_poly.entity_id
_entity_poly.type
_entity_poly.pdbx_seq_one_letter_code
_entity_poly.pdbx_strand_id
1 'polypeptide(L)'
;EGAVKSTKYHLRRSVGHAKLTYCELNTMLAQVEATLNSRPITPMSESPDDFQSLTPAHFLIGDSLVAAPDSDLRAVNVNRLSHWQLVQQLYQHFWSRWSREYLSSLQQRTKWQ
;
A
#
# COMPACT_ATOMS: atom_id res chain seq x y z
N GLU A 1 -12.36 2.71 -12.07
CA GLU A 1 -11.41 2.00 -12.97
C GLU A 1 -9.94 2.34 -12.71
N GLY A 2 -9.57 3.62 -12.50
CA GLY A 2 -8.17 4.05 -12.33
C GLY A 2 -7.39 3.36 -11.20
N ALA A 3 -8.01 3.11 -10.05
CA ALA A 3 -7.34 2.48 -8.89
C ALA A 3 -6.83 1.07 -9.22
N VAL A 4 -7.66 0.23 -9.86
CA VAL A 4 -7.27 -1.14 -10.25
C VAL A 4 -6.11 -1.12 -11.26
N LYS A 5 -6.13 -0.17 -12.19
CA LYS A 5 -5.06 0.01 -13.18
C LYS A 5 -3.74 0.41 -12.51
N SER A 6 -3.77 1.39 -11.60
CA SER A 6 -2.59 1.83 -10.84
C SER A 6 -2.04 0.71 -9.96
N THR A 7 -2.89 -0.03 -9.23
CA THR A 7 -2.48 -1.18 -8.43
C THR A 7 -1.75 -2.23 -9.28
N LYS A 8 -2.34 -2.65 -10.42
CA LYS A 8 -1.72 -3.63 -11.33
C LYS A 8 -0.36 -3.13 -11.86
N TYR A 9 -0.27 -1.83 -12.15
CA TYR A 9 0.95 -1.20 -12.62
C TYR A 9 2.07 -1.23 -11.56
N HIS A 10 1.78 -0.81 -10.32
CA HIS A 10 2.76 -0.85 -9.24
C HIS A 10 3.13 -2.28 -8.83
N LEU A 11 2.17 -3.20 -8.81
CA LEU A 11 2.40 -4.59 -8.47
C LEU A 11 3.42 -5.22 -9.43
N ARG A 12 3.20 -5.08 -10.75
CA ARG A 12 4.12 -5.60 -11.78
C ARG A 12 5.53 -5.02 -11.63
N ARG A 13 5.65 -3.72 -11.34
CA ARG A 13 6.95 -3.05 -11.14
C ARG A 13 7.63 -3.36 -9.83
N SER A 14 6.89 -3.81 -8.82
CA SER A 14 7.43 -4.16 -7.51
C SER A 14 7.93 -5.60 -7.53
N VAL A 15 7.15 -6.53 -8.08
CA VAL A 15 7.55 -7.94 -8.28
C VAL A 15 8.72 -8.06 -9.27
N GLY A 16 8.69 -7.30 -10.37
CA GLY A 16 9.78 -7.31 -11.36
C GLY A 16 10.01 -8.71 -11.93
N HIS A 17 11.23 -9.23 -11.74
CA HIS A 17 11.64 -10.57 -12.18
C HIS A 17 11.64 -11.62 -11.05
N ALA A 18 11.16 -11.27 -9.85
CA ALA A 18 11.08 -12.21 -8.74
C ALA A 18 10.10 -13.35 -9.07
N LYS A 19 10.54 -14.59 -8.85
CA LYS A 19 9.70 -15.78 -9.00
C LYS A 19 9.08 -16.08 -7.64
N LEU A 20 7.80 -15.79 -7.49
CA LEU A 20 7.04 -16.10 -6.29
C LEU A 20 6.28 -17.41 -6.47
N THR A 21 6.25 -18.22 -5.42
CA THR A 21 5.32 -19.33 -5.29
C THR A 21 3.88 -18.80 -5.19
N TYR A 22 2.91 -19.70 -5.36
CA TYR A 22 1.49 -19.35 -5.20
C TYR A 22 1.21 -18.73 -3.82
N CYS A 23 1.70 -19.35 -2.74
CA CYS A 23 1.47 -18.88 -1.38
C CYS A 23 2.09 -17.49 -1.14
N GLU A 24 3.30 -17.26 -1.64
CA GLU A 24 3.98 -15.96 -1.53
C GLU A 24 3.25 -14.86 -2.31
N LEU A 25 2.84 -15.15 -3.54
CA LEU A 25 2.06 -14.21 -4.35
C LEU A 25 0.71 -13.91 -3.69
N ASN A 26 0.01 -14.93 -3.19
CA ASN A 26 -1.27 -14.77 -2.51
C ASN A 26 -1.12 -13.90 -1.25
N THR A 27 -0.06 -14.13 -0.47
CA THR A 27 0.26 -13.33 0.72
C THR A 27 0.52 -11.87 0.33
N MET A 28 1.33 -11.63 -0.71
CA MET A 28 1.59 -10.27 -1.19
C MET A 28 0.30 -9.58 -1.66
N LEU A 29 -0.56 -10.30 -2.39
CA LEU A 29 -1.83 -9.76 -2.87
C LEU A 29 -2.77 -9.39 -1.72
N ALA A 30 -2.84 -10.22 -0.67
CA ALA A 30 -3.62 -9.91 0.53
C ALA A 30 -3.10 -8.64 1.24
N GLN A 31 -1.78 -8.46 1.33
CA GLN A 31 -1.20 -7.22 1.90
C GLN A 31 -1.51 -5.98 1.03
N VAL A 32 -1.49 -6.15 -0.30
CA VAL A 32 -1.89 -5.10 -1.25
C VAL A 32 -3.38 -4.77 -1.12
N GLU A 33 -4.24 -5.77 -0.96
CA GLU A 33 -5.67 -5.57 -0.70
C GLU A 33 -5.90 -4.78 0.58
N ALA A 34 -5.27 -5.19 1.69
CA ALA A 34 -5.33 -4.49 2.96
C ALA A 34 -4.88 -3.03 2.80
N THR A 35 -3.78 -2.79 2.10
CA THR A 35 -3.28 -1.45 1.77
C THR A 35 -4.31 -0.59 1.05
N LEU A 36 -4.99 -1.14 0.04
CA LEU A 36 -6.01 -0.41 -0.69
C LEU A 36 -7.24 -0.12 0.18
N ASN A 37 -7.59 -1.02 1.09
CA ASN A 37 -8.71 -0.85 2.01
C ASN A 37 -8.40 0.07 3.19
N SER A 38 -7.12 0.26 3.55
CA SER A 38 -6.66 1.26 4.53
C SER A 38 -6.49 2.67 3.94
N ARG A 39 -6.78 2.89 2.65
CA ARG A 39 -6.56 4.19 2.03
C ARG A 39 -7.49 5.28 2.62
N PRO A 40 -6.99 6.49 2.92
CA PRO A 40 -7.82 7.58 3.43
C PRO A 40 -8.76 8.14 2.36
N ILE A 41 -10.06 8.18 2.62
CA ILE A 41 -11.07 8.80 1.74
C ILE A 41 -11.28 10.27 2.15
N THR A 42 -11.53 10.50 3.43
CA THR A 42 -11.84 11.81 4.00
C THR A 42 -11.42 11.85 5.47
N PRO A 43 -11.05 13.00 6.04
CA PRO A 43 -10.79 13.11 7.48
C PRO A 43 -12.08 12.85 8.27
N MET A 44 -11.98 12.17 9.41
CA MET A 44 -13.15 11.85 10.25
C MET A 44 -13.62 13.06 11.06
N SER A 45 -12.72 14.00 11.32
CA SER A 45 -12.94 15.22 12.10
C SER A 45 -12.35 16.42 11.38
N GLU A 46 -12.88 17.61 11.65
CA GLU A 46 -12.33 18.89 11.18
C GLU A 46 -11.22 19.42 12.12
N SER A 47 -11.00 18.75 13.25
CA SER A 47 -9.95 19.12 14.20
C SER A 47 -8.56 18.91 13.58
N PRO A 48 -7.65 19.90 13.64
CA PRO A 48 -6.29 19.75 13.14
C PRO A 48 -5.45 18.73 13.93
N ASP A 49 -5.88 18.38 15.15
CA ASP A 49 -5.20 17.44 16.03
C ASP A 49 -5.66 15.99 15.84
N ASP A 50 -6.70 15.76 15.03
CA ASP A 50 -7.23 14.42 14.75
C ASP A 50 -6.71 13.90 13.41
N PHE A 51 -5.83 12.92 13.47
CA PHE A 51 -5.24 12.27 12.29
C PHE A 51 -6.05 11.06 11.79
N GLN A 52 -7.24 10.81 12.36
CA GLN A 52 -8.10 9.72 11.91
C GLN A 52 -8.75 10.04 10.57
N SER A 53 -8.63 9.08 9.65
CA SER A 53 -9.25 9.16 8.33
C SER A 53 -10.29 8.07 8.18
N LEU A 54 -11.42 8.41 7.56
CA LEU A 54 -12.38 7.42 7.09
C LEU A 54 -11.75 6.65 5.92
N THR A 55 -11.72 5.33 6.04
CA THR A 55 -11.13 4.42 5.04
C THR A 55 -12.20 3.42 4.55
N PRO A 56 -12.02 2.77 3.38
CA PRO A 56 -12.90 1.70 2.94
C PRO A 56 -13.06 0.57 3.97
N ALA A 57 -12.00 0.25 4.73
CA ALA A 57 -12.04 -0.77 5.78
C ALA A 57 -13.12 -0.50 6.82
N HIS A 58 -13.35 0.77 7.21
CA HIS A 58 -14.40 1.13 8.16
C HIS A 58 -15.80 0.69 7.67
N PHE A 59 -16.04 0.67 6.36
CA PHE A 59 -17.30 0.17 5.80
C PHE A 59 -17.35 -1.36 5.70
N LEU A 60 -16.20 -2.01 5.51
CA LEU A 60 -16.11 -3.46 5.32
C LEU A 60 -16.16 -4.22 6.64
N ILE A 61 -15.46 -3.74 7.66
CA ILE A 61 -15.27 -4.43 8.94
C ILE A 61 -15.73 -3.61 10.15
N GLY A 62 -16.10 -2.34 9.96
CA GLY A 62 -16.50 -1.44 11.05
C GLY A 62 -15.34 -0.71 11.74
N ASP A 63 -14.09 -0.97 11.33
CA ASP A 63 -12.89 -0.45 11.98
C ASP A 63 -11.73 -0.27 10.98
N SER A 64 -10.62 0.31 11.44
CA SER A 64 -9.38 0.50 10.69
C SER A 64 -8.54 -0.79 10.65
N LEU A 65 -7.90 -1.05 9.51
CA LEU A 65 -6.93 -2.11 9.36
C LEU A 65 -5.54 -1.60 9.82
N VAL A 66 -5.11 -2.04 11.00
CA VAL A 66 -3.80 -1.72 11.58
C VAL A 66 -2.87 -2.92 11.47
N ALA A 67 -1.68 -2.71 10.90
CA ALA A 67 -0.63 -3.71 10.84
C ALA A 67 0.46 -3.42 11.90
N ALA A 68 1.10 -4.46 12.41
CA ALA A 68 2.28 -4.31 13.26
C ALA A 68 3.44 -3.72 12.45
N PRO A 69 4.33 -2.93 13.09
CA PRO A 69 5.51 -2.40 12.42
C PRO A 69 6.49 -3.52 12.06
N ASP A 70 6.89 -3.57 10.78
CA ASP A 70 7.91 -4.48 10.27
C ASP A 70 9.26 -3.79 10.11
N SER A 71 10.34 -4.58 10.12
CA SER A 71 11.69 -4.09 9.79
C SER A 71 11.77 -3.60 8.34
N ASP A 72 12.45 -2.48 8.11
CA ASP A 72 12.69 -1.97 6.75
C ASP A 72 13.74 -2.83 6.02
N LEU A 73 13.30 -3.50 4.96
CA LEU A 73 14.12 -4.40 4.16
C LEU A 73 14.47 -3.79 2.80
N ARG A 74 14.00 -2.58 2.46
CA ARG A 74 14.13 -1.99 1.11
C ARG A 74 15.57 -1.81 0.64
N ALA A 75 16.53 -1.67 1.56
CA ALA A 75 17.95 -1.51 1.26
C ALA A 75 18.76 -2.82 1.35
N VAL A 76 18.15 -3.91 1.82
CA VAL A 76 18.84 -5.18 2.01
C VAL A 76 18.98 -5.90 0.68
N ASN A 77 20.16 -6.45 0.40
CA ASN A 77 20.37 -7.21 -0.83
C ASN A 77 19.54 -8.50 -0.81
N VAL A 78 18.84 -8.78 -1.92
CA VAL A 78 17.97 -9.95 -2.11
C VAL A 78 18.67 -11.27 -1.77
N ASN A 79 19.98 -11.37 -2.02
CA ASN A 79 20.75 -12.58 -1.70
C ASN A 79 20.89 -12.89 -0.19
N ARG A 80 20.52 -11.95 0.67
CA ARG A 80 20.53 -12.10 2.15
C ARG A 80 19.13 -12.26 2.73
N LEU A 81 18.10 -12.30 1.89
CA LEU A 81 16.72 -12.38 2.34
C LEU A 81 16.24 -13.82 2.36
N SER A 82 15.53 -14.18 3.43
CA SER A 82 14.66 -15.35 3.39
C SER A 82 13.49 -15.12 2.43
N HIS A 83 12.81 -16.21 2.05
CA HIS A 83 11.61 -16.14 1.21
C HIS A 83 10.55 -15.18 1.75
N TRP A 84 10.26 -15.25 3.06
CA TRP A 84 9.32 -14.32 3.69
C TRP A 84 9.81 -12.88 3.63
N GLN A 85 11.09 -12.63 3.91
CA GLN A 85 11.67 -11.29 3.87
C GLN A 85 11.67 -10.70 2.46
N LEU A 86 11.84 -11.53 1.43
CA LEU A 86 11.70 -11.12 0.03
C LEU A 86 10.28 -10.61 -0.24
N VAL A 87 9.25 -11.36 0.18
CA VAL A 87 7.85 -10.93 0.02
C VAL A 87 7.61 -9.59 0.74
N GLN A 88 8.09 -9.44 1.97
CA GLN A 88 7.98 -8.19 2.71
C GLN A 88 8.70 -7.03 2.01
N GLN A 89 9.91 -7.25 1.49
CA GLN A 89 10.64 -6.23 0.74
C GLN A 89 9.86 -5.78 -0.51
N LEU A 90 9.32 -6.73 -1.29
CA LEU A 90 8.52 -6.43 -2.48
C LEU A 90 7.25 -5.64 -2.12
N TYR A 91 6.59 -6.02 -1.01
CA TYR A 91 5.45 -5.28 -0.48
C TYR A 91 5.84 -3.86 -0.05
N GLN A 92 6.95 -3.67 0.66
CA GLN A 92 7.43 -2.35 1.08
C GLN A 92 7.78 -1.45 -0.13
N HIS A 93 8.34 -2.01 -1.19
CA HIS A 93 8.55 -1.29 -2.45
C HIS A 93 7.24 -0.89 -3.13
N PHE A 94 6.25 -1.80 -3.14
CA PHE A 94 4.91 -1.50 -3.63
C PHE A 94 4.29 -0.34 -2.83
N TRP A 95 4.23 -0.48 -1.50
CA TRP A 95 3.65 0.49 -0.58
C TRP A 95 4.27 1.88 -0.76
N SER A 96 5.61 1.96 -0.83
CA SER A 96 6.31 3.24 -0.97
C SER A 96 6.00 3.95 -2.29
N ARG A 97 5.77 3.21 -3.38
CA ARG A 97 5.47 3.79 -4.70
C ARG A 97 4.01 4.17 -4.81
N TRP A 98 3.13 3.24 -4.43
CA TRP A 98 1.68 3.43 -4.50
C TRP A 98 1.21 4.56 -3.58
N SER A 99 1.66 4.61 -2.33
CA SER A 99 1.25 5.67 -1.38
C SER A 99 1.66 7.06 -1.86
N ARG A 100 2.84 7.20 -2.45
CA ARG A 100 3.32 8.46 -3.02
C ARG A 100 2.45 8.93 -4.19
N GLU A 101 2.11 8.02 -5.11
CA GLU A 101 1.23 8.32 -6.24
C GLU A 101 -0.18 8.67 -5.76
N TYR A 102 -0.69 7.91 -4.79
CA TYR A 102 -2.01 8.13 -4.21
C TYR A 102 -2.12 9.51 -3.52
N LEU A 103 -1.16 9.86 -2.65
CA LEU A 103 -1.13 11.18 -2.01
C LEU A 103 -1.04 12.31 -3.04
N SER A 104 -0.25 12.12 -4.10
CA SER A 104 -0.17 13.10 -5.19
C SER A 104 -1.51 13.26 -5.91
N SER A 105 -2.31 12.20 -6.02
CA SER A 105 -3.63 12.24 -6.63
C SER A 105 -4.70 12.94 -5.77
N LEU A 106 -4.52 12.97 -4.45
CA LEU A 106 -5.41 13.69 -3.52
C LEU A 106 -5.18 15.21 -3.55
N GLN A 107 -3.97 15.64 -3.92
CA GLN A 107 -3.66 17.05 -4.12
C GLN A 107 -4.20 17.54 -5.47
N GLN A 108 -5.49 17.88 -5.52
CA GLN A 108 -6.06 18.56 -6.69
C GLN A 108 -5.42 19.94 -6.83
N ARG A 109 -4.55 20.10 -7.85
CA ARG A 109 -4.02 21.40 -8.23
C ARG A 109 -5.09 22.15 -9.03
N THR A 110 -5.80 23.06 -8.38
CA THR A 110 -6.62 24.04 -9.08
C THR A 110 -5.67 24.90 -9.92
N LYS A 111 -5.77 24.81 -11.25
CA LYS A 111 -5.10 25.75 -12.14
C LYS A 111 -5.74 27.12 -11.89
N TRP A 112 -4.95 28.13 -11.57
CA TRP A 112 -5.42 29.52 -11.51
C TRP A 112 -6.11 29.85 -12.85
N GLN A 113 -7.38 30.29 -12.81
CA GLN A 113 -8.08 30.87 -13.95
C GLN A 113 -7.90 32.38 -13.96
#